data_AF-A0A920W047-F1
#
_entry.id   AF-A0A920W047-F1
#
_cell.length_a   1.000
_cell.length_b   1.000
_cell.length_c   1.000
_cell.angle_alpha   90.00
_cell.angle_beta   90.00
_cell.angle_gamma   90.00
#
_symmetry.space_group_name_H-M   'P 1'
#
loop_
_entity.id
_entity.type
_entity.pdbx_description
1 polymer ?
#
loop_
_entity_poly.entity_id
_entity_poly.type
_entity_poly.pdbx_seq_one_letter_code
_entity_poly.pdbx_strand_id
1 'polypeptide(L)'
;MIPSDLDIRNQSLNPRQSFIVEAPAGSGKTELLIQRYLKLLGGVSQPEEILAMTFTRKAAGEMKARIIEALNRAQDISPPEKAHQQTTWNLAKAALERNQKLGWKLLENPSRLRVVTIDSFCSFLTKRTPLLSKIGAPPKFKKIFKICMQLPQKEYFQNGKF
;
A
#
# COMPACT_ATOMS: atom_id res chain seq x y z
N MET A 1 13.52 27.32 -6.75
CA MET A 1 12.81 27.33 -5.45
C MET A 1 12.63 25.88 -5.04
N ILE A 2 13.18 25.47 -3.90
CA ILE A 2 13.00 24.09 -3.40
C ILE A 2 11.53 23.97 -2.98
N PRO A 3 10.76 23.00 -3.52
CA PRO A 3 9.36 22.81 -3.14
C PRO A 3 9.24 22.59 -1.63
N SER A 4 8.20 23.14 -1.00
CA SER A 4 7.98 22.88 0.42
C SER A 4 7.64 21.40 0.65
N ASP A 5 7.93 20.90 1.84
CA ASP A 5 7.64 19.50 2.22
C ASP A 5 6.15 19.15 2.02
N LEU A 6 5.27 20.15 2.22
CA LEU A 6 3.84 20.05 1.99
C LEU A 6 3.50 19.88 0.50
N ASP A 7 4.17 20.61 -0.38
CA ASP A 7 3.95 20.54 -1.83
C ASP A 7 4.34 19.17 -2.38
N ILE A 8 5.48 18.63 -1.93
CA ILE A 8 5.95 17.30 -2.31
C ILE A 8 4.95 16.24 -1.85
N ARG A 9 4.44 16.35 -0.62
CA ARG A 9 3.40 15.45 -0.10
C ARG A 9 2.13 15.51 -0.96
N ASN A 10 1.63 16.70 -1.26
CA ASN A 10 0.44 16.87 -2.10
C ASN A 10 0.64 16.31 -3.51
N GLN A 11 1.78 16.57 -4.14
CA GLN A 11 2.12 15.99 -5.43
C GLN A 11 2.15 14.47 -5.35
N SER A 12 2.78 13.91 -4.32
CA SER A 12 2.86 12.46 -4.11
C SER A 12 1.52 11.78 -3.81
N LEU A 13 0.43 12.53 -3.62
CA LEU A 13 -0.93 12.00 -3.57
C LEU A 13 -1.62 11.96 -4.94
N ASN A 14 -1.05 12.58 -5.98
CA ASN A 14 -1.59 12.54 -7.32
C ASN A 14 -1.54 11.10 -7.89
N PRO A 15 -2.69 10.47 -8.18
CA PRO A 15 -2.73 9.10 -8.68
C PRO A 15 -2.27 8.97 -10.14
N ARG A 16 -2.15 10.09 -10.89
CA ARG A 16 -1.74 10.09 -12.30
C ARG A 16 -0.22 10.15 -12.50
N GLN A 17 0.54 10.25 -11.41
CA GLN A 17 1.99 10.40 -11.44
C GLN A 17 2.65 9.33 -10.58
N SER A 18 3.84 8.90 -11.00
CA SER A 18 4.69 7.97 -10.25
C SER A 18 5.64 8.75 -9.36
N PHE A 19 5.84 8.26 -8.13
CA PHE A 19 6.71 8.91 -7.15
C PHE A 19 7.58 7.89 -6.44
N ILE A 20 8.80 8.32 -6.11
CA ILE A 20 9.70 7.64 -5.19
C ILE A 20 9.76 8.51 -3.94
N VAL A 21 9.56 7.90 -2.76
CA VAL A 21 9.54 8.61 -1.48
C VAL A 21 10.72 8.16 -0.63
N GLU A 22 11.78 8.95 -0.65
CA GLU A 22 12.94 8.83 0.23
C GLU A 22 12.78 9.78 1.42
N ALA A 23 13.04 9.29 2.63
CA ALA A 23 12.78 10.01 3.88
C ALA A 23 13.36 9.20 5.06
N PRO A 24 13.75 9.85 6.16
CA PRO A 24 14.26 9.17 7.35
C PRO A 24 13.19 8.36 8.08
N ALA A 25 13.59 7.53 9.05
CA ALA A 25 12.66 6.92 9.99
C ALA A 25 11.85 8.01 10.73
N GLY A 26 10.56 7.75 10.98
CA GLY A 26 9.69 8.71 11.68
C GLY A 26 9.11 9.86 10.82
N SER A 27 9.46 9.94 9.54
CA SER A 27 9.01 11.01 8.62
C SER A 27 7.54 10.92 8.14
N GLY A 28 6.82 9.87 8.51
CA GLY A 28 5.41 9.67 8.12
C GLY A 28 5.20 8.97 6.77
N LYS A 29 6.20 8.27 6.21
CA LYS A 29 6.07 7.48 4.96
C LYS A 29 4.85 6.57 4.93
N THR A 30 4.62 5.87 6.04
CA THR A 30 3.49 4.93 6.15
C THR A 30 2.16 5.68 6.07
N GLU A 31 2.05 6.84 6.73
CA GLU A 31 0.87 7.69 6.64
C GLU A 31 0.65 8.19 5.21
N LEU A 32 1.71 8.61 4.52
CA LEU A 32 1.63 9.04 3.13
C LEU A 32 1.14 7.91 2.20
N LEU A 33 1.64 6.68 2.39
CA LEU A 33 1.17 5.52 1.62
C LEU A 33 -0.31 5.22 1.88
N ILE A 34 -0.77 5.36 3.12
CA ILE A 34 -2.19 5.19 3.48
C ILE A 34 -3.04 6.27 2.82
N GLN A 35 -2.64 7.53 2.91
CA GLN A 35 -3.32 8.65 2.25
C GLN A 35 -3.40 8.43 0.74
N ARG A 36 -2.31 7.98 0.10
CA ARG A 36 -2.31 7.68 -1.34
C ARG A 36 -3.26 6.53 -1.67
N TYR A 37 -3.33 5.48 -0.84
CA TYR A 37 -4.28 4.38 -1.03
C TYR A 37 -5.74 4.87 -0.91
N LEU A 38 -6.06 5.68 0.10
CA LEU A 38 -7.39 6.28 0.28
C LEU A 38 -7.76 7.20 -0.89
N LYS A 39 -6.82 8.00 -1.38
CA LYS A 39 -7.01 8.86 -2.56
C LYS A 39 -7.36 8.04 -3.79
N LEU A 40 -6.68 6.91 -4.01
CA LEU A 40 -6.97 5.99 -5.10
C LEU A 40 -8.36 5.36 -4.95
N LEU A 41 -8.75 4.96 -3.73
CA LEU A 41 -10.10 4.44 -3.46
C LEU A 41 -11.20 5.43 -3.86
N GLY A 42 -10.98 6.74 -3.72
CA GLY A 42 -11.91 7.77 -4.18
C GLY A 42 -12.05 7.89 -5.71
N GLY A 43 -11.18 7.25 -6.50
CA GLY A 43 -11.16 7.37 -7.96
C GLY A 43 -11.43 6.08 -8.75
N VAL A 44 -11.19 4.91 -8.17
CA VAL A 44 -11.29 3.61 -8.86
C VAL A 44 -12.72 3.08 -8.96
N SER A 45 -13.01 2.22 -9.93
CA SER A 45 -14.31 1.56 -10.08
C SER A 45 -14.45 0.37 -9.14
N GLN A 46 -13.35 -0.34 -8.88
CA GLN A 46 -13.27 -1.43 -7.92
C GLN A 46 -12.03 -1.30 -7.03
N PRO A 47 -12.12 -1.62 -5.73
CA PRO A 47 -10.97 -1.60 -4.81
C PRO A 47 -9.85 -2.54 -5.26
N GLU A 48 -10.19 -3.62 -5.96
CA GLU A 48 -9.25 -4.62 -6.48
C GLU A 48 -8.31 -4.09 -7.58
N GLU A 49 -8.61 -2.92 -8.15
CA GLU A 49 -7.75 -2.19 -9.10
C GLU A 49 -6.51 -1.61 -8.40
N ILE A 50 -6.52 -1.49 -7.07
CA ILE A 50 -5.42 -0.93 -6.28
C ILE A 50 -4.61 -2.06 -5.65
N LEU A 51 -3.37 -2.25 -6.12
CA LEU A 51 -2.42 -3.19 -5.56
C LEU A 51 -1.35 -2.46 -4.73
N ALA A 52 -1.32 -2.71 -3.42
CA ALA A 52 -0.22 -2.32 -2.55
C ALA A 52 0.59 -3.56 -2.16
N MET A 53 1.90 -3.49 -2.34
CA MET A 53 2.83 -4.59 -2.07
C MET A 53 3.87 -4.20 -1.02
N THR A 54 4.31 -5.19 -0.25
CA THR A 54 5.39 -5.03 0.73
C THR A 54 6.19 -6.33 0.90
N PHE A 55 7.30 -6.27 1.61
CA PHE A 55 8.17 -7.43 1.83
C PHE A 55 7.63 -8.38 2.89
N THR A 56 6.95 -7.88 3.93
CA THR A 56 6.57 -8.70 5.08
C THR A 56 5.07 -8.80 5.27
N ARG A 57 4.60 -9.97 5.73
CA ARG A 57 3.18 -10.18 6.06
C ARG A 57 2.71 -9.24 7.17
N LYS A 58 3.60 -8.93 8.13
CA LYS A 58 3.33 -7.99 9.21
C LYS A 58 3.07 -6.59 8.68
N ALA A 59 3.93 -6.07 7.79
CA ALA A 59 3.73 -4.76 7.18
C ALA A 59 2.45 -4.70 6.34
N ALA A 60 2.12 -5.78 5.61
CA ALA A 60 0.88 -5.85 4.82
C ALA A 60 -0.35 -5.78 5.73
N GLY A 61 -0.33 -6.55 6.83
CA GLY A 61 -1.40 -6.55 7.83
C GLY A 61 -1.54 -5.19 8.53
N GLU A 62 -0.43 -4.58 8.93
CA GLU A 62 -0.42 -3.26 9.56
C GLU A 62 -0.95 -2.17 8.63
N MET A 63 -0.50 -2.14 7.37
CA MET A 63 -1.00 -1.19 6.38
C MET A 63 -2.50 -1.36 6.15
N LYS A 64 -2.99 -2.59 6.00
CA LYS A 64 -4.42 -2.87 5.86
C LYS A 64 -5.20 -2.41 7.09
N ALA A 65 -4.72 -2.72 8.29
CA ALA A 65 -5.36 -2.32 9.54
C ALA A 65 -5.49 -0.79 9.64
N ARG A 66 -4.43 -0.04 9.30
CA ARG A 66 -4.44 1.43 9.32
C ARG A 66 -5.39 2.02 8.27
N ILE A 67 -5.54 1.40 7.10
CA ILE A 67 -6.54 1.82 6.10
C ILE A 67 -7.96 1.65 6.64
N ILE A 68 -8.26 0.48 7.23
CA ILE A 68 -9.57 0.21 7.83
C ILE A 68 -9.84 1.14 9.01
N GLU A 69 -8.84 1.41 9.85
CA GLU A 69 -8.94 2.36 10.94
C GLU A 69 -9.26 3.78 10.44
N ALA A 70 -8.57 4.24 9.38
CA ALA A 70 -8.86 5.54 8.77
C ALA A 70 -10.29 5.62 8.21
N LEU A 71 -10.77 4.55 7.56
CA LEU A 71 -12.16 4.46 7.09
C LEU A 71 -13.14 4.47 8.27
N ASN A 72 -12.87 3.74 9.35
CA ASN A 72 -13.74 3.74 10.53
C ASN A 72 -13.84 5.13 11.17
N ARG A 73 -12.71 5.83 11.35
CA ARG A 73 -12.67 7.21 11.88
C ARG A 73 -13.39 8.22 10.98
N ALA A 74 -13.45 7.97 9.68
CA ALA A 74 -14.17 8.85 8.76
C ALA A 74 -15.71 8.69 8.83
N GLN A 75 -16.22 7.70 9.57
CA GLN A 75 -17.65 7.60 9.86
C GLN A 75 -18.11 8.62 10.90
N ASP A 76 -17.18 9.11 11.73
CA ASP A 76 -17.48 10.11 12.76
C ASP A 76 -17.97 11.43 12.13
N ILE A 77 -18.81 12.15 12.87
CA ILE A 77 -19.44 13.40 12.43
C ILE A 77 -18.42 14.53 12.36
N SER A 78 -17.47 14.57 13.29
CA SER A 78 -16.52 15.67 13.44
C SER A 78 -15.13 15.30 12.90
N PRO A 79 -14.50 16.15 12.07
CA PRO A 79 -13.13 15.94 11.63
C PRO A 79 -12.14 16.16 12.80
N PRO A 80 -10.95 15.54 12.76
CA PRO A 80 -9.91 15.71 13.77
C PRO A 80 -9.28 17.12 13.73
N GLU A 81 -8.75 17.60 14.84
CA GLU A 81 -8.18 18.97 14.93
C GLU A 81 -6.83 19.12 14.20
N LYS A 82 -6.03 18.05 14.13
CA LYS A 82 -4.67 18.11 13.54
C LYS A 82 -4.73 18.06 12.01
N ALA A 83 -4.03 18.97 11.34
CA ALA A 83 -4.06 19.11 9.87
C ALA A 83 -3.74 17.82 9.07
N HIS A 84 -2.74 17.03 9.49
CA HIS A 84 -2.41 15.76 8.83
C HIS A 84 -3.55 14.73 8.98
N GLN A 85 -4.19 14.72 10.16
CA GLN A 85 -5.33 13.85 10.43
C GLN A 85 -6.56 14.28 9.63
N GLN A 86 -6.76 15.59 9.42
CA GLN A 86 -7.82 16.11 8.55
C GLN A 86 -7.63 15.66 7.12
N THR A 87 -6.40 15.70 6.60
CA THR A 87 -6.10 15.23 5.24
C THR A 87 -6.47 13.75 5.10
N THR A 88 -6.01 12.91 6.02
CA THR A 88 -6.34 11.48 6.04
C THR A 88 -7.86 11.25 6.18
N TRP A 89 -8.54 12.00 7.04
CA TRP A 89 -9.98 11.92 7.26
C TRP A 89 -10.77 12.30 6.01
N ASN A 90 -10.41 13.40 5.33
CA ASN A 90 -11.06 13.85 4.09
C ASN A 90 -10.92 12.79 2.98
N LEU A 91 -9.74 12.20 2.83
CA LEU A 91 -9.49 11.14 1.85
C LEU A 91 -10.28 9.88 2.18
N ALA A 92 -10.35 9.50 3.46
CA ALA A 92 -11.15 8.38 3.91
C ALA A 92 -12.65 8.62 3.75
N LYS A 93 -13.13 9.86 3.97
CA LYS A 93 -14.52 10.26 3.72
C LYS A 93 -14.91 10.07 2.26
N ALA A 94 -14.10 10.58 1.34
CA ALA A 94 -14.31 10.39 -0.09
C ALA A 94 -14.28 8.90 -0.51
N ALA A 95 -13.39 8.10 0.11
CA ALA A 95 -13.35 6.66 -0.11
C ALA A 95 -14.61 5.95 0.43
N LEU A 96 -15.15 6.38 1.57
CA LEU A 96 -16.40 5.85 2.14
C LEU A 96 -17.62 6.19 1.28
N GLU A 97 -17.73 7.44 0.82
CA GLU A 97 -18.79 7.86 -0.10
C GLU A 97 -18.80 7.00 -1.35
N ARG A 98 -17.61 6.73 -1.90
CA ARG A 98 -17.46 5.87 -3.07
C ARG A 98 -17.76 4.39 -2.77
N ASN A 99 -17.33 3.91 -1.61
CA ASN A 99 -17.68 2.59 -1.10
C ASN A 99 -19.20 2.39 -0.96
N GLN A 100 -19.93 3.40 -0.49
CA GLN A 100 -21.39 3.37 -0.40
C GLN A 100 -22.02 3.43 -1.78
N LYS A 101 -21.62 4.39 -2.62
CA LYS A 101 -22.14 4.60 -3.97
C LYS A 101 -22.01 3.37 -4.86
N LEU A 102 -20.89 2.64 -4.75
CA LEU A 102 -20.59 1.46 -5.57
C LEU A 102 -20.80 0.13 -4.83
N GLY A 103 -21.37 0.18 -3.62
CA GLY A 103 -21.76 -1.01 -2.86
C GLY A 103 -20.59 -1.94 -2.51
N TRP A 104 -19.40 -1.40 -2.23
CA TRP A 104 -18.21 -2.22 -2.04
C TRP A 104 -18.18 -2.99 -0.71
N LYS A 105 -18.82 -2.43 0.33
CA LYS A 105 -18.89 -3.00 1.68
C LYS A 105 -17.50 -3.29 2.27
N LEU A 106 -16.56 -2.34 2.15
CA LEU A 106 -15.16 -2.50 2.54
C LEU A 106 -14.95 -2.80 4.04
N LEU A 107 -15.80 -2.26 4.91
CA LEU A 107 -15.73 -2.50 6.36
C LEU A 107 -16.18 -3.92 6.73
N GLU A 108 -17.17 -4.46 6.01
CA GLU A 108 -17.62 -5.85 6.17
C GLU A 108 -16.66 -6.84 5.48
N ASN A 109 -16.04 -6.43 4.37
CA ASN A 109 -15.16 -7.26 3.56
C ASN A 109 -13.75 -6.64 3.37
N PRO A 110 -12.92 -6.53 4.43
CA PRO A 110 -11.56 -5.96 4.32
C PRO A 110 -10.59 -6.76 3.42
N SER A 111 -10.95 -8.00 3.05
CA SER A 111 -10.19 -8.84 2.12
C SER A 111 -10.10 -8.22 0.72
N ARG A 112 -11.08 -7.39 0.33
CA ARG A 112 -11.12 -6.66 -0.95
C ARG A 112 -9.99 -5.66 -1.13
N LEU A 113 -9.45 -5.13 -0.03
CA LEU A 113 -8.25 -4.29 -0.06
C LEU A 113 -7.03 -5.16 -0.38
N ARG A 114 -6.48 -5.01 -1.59
CA ARG A 114 -5.31 -5.78 -2.06
C ARG A 114 -4.01 -5.18 -1.55
N VAL A 115 -3.78 -5.40 -0.25
CA VAL A 115 -2.50 -5.16 0.42
C VAL A 115 -1.86 -6.52 0.69
N VAL A 116 -0.80 -6.86 -0.04
CA VAL A 116 -0.21 -8.21 -0.05
C VAL A 116 1.32 -8.17 0.02
N THR A 117 1.95 -9.31 0.26
CA THR A 117 3.40 -9.42 0.06
C THR A 117 3.75 -9.69 -1.39
N ILE A 118 4.97 -9.33 -1.78
CA ILE A 118 5.52 -9.65 -3.11
C ILE A 118 5.37 -11.15 -3.41
N ASP A 119 5.77 -12.03 -2.49
CA ASP A 119 5.64 -13.49 -2.67
C ASP A 119 4.19 -13.95 -2.88
N SER A 120 3.27 -13.34 -2.14
CA SER A 120 1.85 -13.69 -2.22
C SER A 120 1.27 -13.27 -3.58
N PHE A 121 1.72 -12.14 -4.12
CA PHE A 121 1.36 -11.69 -5.45
C PHE A 121 1.97 -12.58 -6.55
N CYS A 122 3.26 -12.92 -6.47
CA CYS A 122 3.90 -13.84 -7.41
C CYS A 122 3.25 -15.24 -7.39
N SER A 123 2.91 -15.76 -6.20
CA SER A 123 2.18 -17.02 -6.07
C SER A 123 0.77 -16.94 -6.66
N PHE A 124 0.09 -15.79 -6.52
CA PHE A 124 -1.20 -15.55 -7.16
C PHE A 124 -1.11 -15.56 -8.69
N LEU A 125 -0.11 -14.89 -9.27
CA LEU A 125 0.10 -14.85 -10.72
C LEU A 125 0.37 -16.24 -11.28
N THR A 126 1.36 -16.95 -10.72
CA THR A 126 1.77 -18.29 -11.17
C THR A 126 0.65 -19.32 -11.14
N LYS A 127 -0.27 -19.24 -10.19
CA LYS A 127 -1.44 -20.12 -10.12
C LYS A 127 -2.50 -19.83 -11.18
N ARG A 128 -2.53 -18.61 -11.73
CA ARG A 128 -3.52 -18.15 -12.72
C ARG A 128 -3.00 -18.16 -14.16
N THR A 129 -1.68 -18.31 -14.35
CA THR A 129 -1.04 -18.42 -15.66
C THR A 129 -0.48 -19.83 -16.00
N PRO A 130 -1.19 -20.97 -15.80
CA PRO A 130 -0.70 -22.25 -16.33
C PRO A 130 -0.62 -22.29 -17.87
N LEU A 131 -1.30 -21.37 -18.58
CA LEU A 131 -1.55 -21.49 -20.02
C LEU A 131 -0.38 -21.09 -20.94
N LEU A 132 0.66 -20.41 -20.43
CA LEU A 132 1.78 -19.96 -21.28
C LEU A 132 3.04 -20.83 -21.19
N SER A 133 3.11 -21.78 -20.25
CA SER A 133 4.36 -22.50 -19.93
C SER A 133 4.42 -23.97 -20.37
N LYS A 134 3.40 -24.52 -21.03
CA LYS A 134 3.31 -25.96 -21.38
C LYS A 134 3.46 -26.93 -20.19
N ILE A 135 3.27 -26.46 -18.95
CA ILE A 135 3.32 -27.30 -17.75
C ILE A 135 1.88 -27.68 -17.39
N GLY A 136 1.52 -28.94 -17.62
CA GLY A 136 0.15 -29.48 -17.52
C GLY A 136 -0.47 -29.57 -16.11
N ALA A 137 0.07 -28.87 -15.12
CA ALA A 137 -0.51 -28.80 -13.78
C ALA A 137 -0.10 -27.49 -13.06
N PRO A 138 -0.96 -26.94 -12.17
CA PRO A 138 -0.57 -25.82 -11.33
C PRO A 138 0.63 -26.22 -10.45
N PRO A 139 1.74 -25.47 -10.46
CA PRO A 139 2.93 -25.83 -9.71
C PRO A 139 2.64 -25.85 -8.20
N LYS A 140 2.86 -27.00 -7.57
CA LYS A 140 2.83 -27.14 -6.11
C LYS A 140 4.12 -26.55 -5.53
N PHE A 141 4.11 -25.25 -5.23
CA PHE A 141 5.23 -24.62 -4.54
C PHE A 141 5.30 -25.05 -3.08
N LYS A 142 6.33 -25.82 -2.72
CA LYS A 142 6.75 -26.03 -1.34
C LYS A 142 7.52 -24.77 -0.90
N LYS A 143 7.13 -24.14 0.21
CA LYS A 143 7.94 -23.06 0.81
C LYS A 143 9.30 -23.65 1.19
N ILE A 144 10.34 -23.36 0.41
CA ILE A 144 11.73 -23.60 0.81
C ILE A 144 12.13 -22.42 1.68
N PHE A 145 11.84 -22.52 2.98
CA PHE A 145 12.23 -21.52 3.98
C PHE A 145 13.62 -21.86 4.53
N LYS A 146 14.63 -21.94 3.66
CA LYS A 146 16.04 -22.06 4.04
C LYS A 146 16.89 -21.75 2.81
N ILE A 147 17.96 -20.98 3.01
CA ILE A 147 18.86 -20.38 1.99
C ILE A 147 18.49 -18.93 1.65
N CYS A 148 18.57 -18.04 2.65
CA CYS A 148 19.05 -16.65 2.44
C CYS A 148 19.45 -15.96 3.77
N MET A 149 20.01 -16.71 4.73
CA MET A 149 20.62 -16.14 5.96
C MET A 149 22.11 -16.49 6.09
N GLN A 150 22.78 -16.85 4.99
CA GLN A 150 24.22 -17.12 4.97
C GLN A 150 24.85 -16.44 3.75
N LEU A 151 24.77 -15.11 3.73
CA LEU A 151 25.76 -14.31 3.03
C LEU A 151 26.43 -13.40 4.07
N PRO A 152 27.76 -13.48 4.23
CA PRO A 152 28.48 -12.64 5.18
C PRO A 152 28.38 -11.17 4.75
N GLN A 153 27.98 -10.33 5.70
CA GLN A 153 28.08 -8.87 5.62
C GLN A 153 29.56 -8.50 5.57
N LYS A 154 30.14 -8.35 4.37
CA LYS A 154 31.41 -7.66 4.18
C LYS A 154 31.36 -6.74 2.96
N GLU A 155 31.60 -5.46 3.26
CA GLU A 155 32.28 -4.46 2.44
C GLU A 155 31.63 -3.99 1.13
N TYR A 156 30.73 -3.02 1.22
CA TYR A 156 30.59 -1.97 0.19
C TYR A 156 30.25 -0.62 0.85
N PHE A 157 31.25 -0.01 1.48
CA PHE A 157 31.30 1.44 1.75
C PHE A 157 32.76 1.89 1.66
N GLN A 158 33.19 2.17 0.43
CA GLN A 158 34.38 2.96 0.16
C GLN A 158 34.07 3.86 -1.05
N ASN A 159 34.24 5.16 -0.83
CA ASN A 159 34.53 6.23 -1.79
C ASN A 159 33.38 7.02 -2.45
N GLY A 160 33.22 8.26 -1.98
CA GLY A 160 32.58 9.38 -2.68
C GLY A 160 32.05 10.44 -1.71
N LYS A 161 32.86 10.96 -0.77
CA LYS A 161 33.49 12.30 -0.78
C LYS A 161 32.53 13.50 -0.99
N PHE A 162 32.36 14.23 0.12
CA PHE A 162 31.82 15.57 0.41
C PHE A 162 30.30 15.77 0.32
#